data_AF-A0A6V7JWE1-F1
#
_entry.id   AF-A0A6V7JWE1-F1
#
_cell.length_a   1.000
_cell.length_b   1.000
_cell.length_c   1.000
_cell.angle_alpha   90.00
_cell.angle_beta   90.00
_cell.angle_gamma   90.00
#
_symmetry.space_group_name_H-M   'P 1'
#
loop_
_entity.id
_entity.type
_entity.pdbx_description
1 polymer ?
#
loop_
_entity_poly.entity_id
_entity_poly.type
_entity_poly.pdbx_seq_one_letter_code
_entity_poly.pdbx_strand_id
1 'polypeptide(L)'
;DSIVNFNKQSLENTSYTLEYDYSSIMHYGSYYFSKNPSKPTITPTMPGAVLGQRKAMSKTDCLKVNELYGCLDNAAEAMRWYNVCNTLGL
;
A
#
# COMPACT_ATOMS: atom_id res chain seq x y z
N ASP A 1 -21.53 10.56 -14.07
CA ASP A 1 -20.36 9.73 -13.72
C ASP A 1 -19.78 10.16 -12.39
N SER A 2 -20.10 9.44 -11.32
CA SER A 2 -19.47 9.64 -10.02
C SER A 2 -18.09 9.00 -10.01
N ILE A 3 -17.06 9.77 -9.67
CA ILE A 3 -15.70 9.29 -9.45
C ILE A 3 -15.63 8.67 -8.05
N VAL A 4 -16.48 7.67 -7.77
CA VAL A 4 -16.58 7.08 -6.42
C VAL A 4 -15.31 6.33 -6.02
N ASN A 5 -14.55 5.82 -6.98
CA ASN A 5 -13.36 4.99 -6.71
C ASN A 5 -12.08 5.79 -6.37
N PHE A 6 -12.06 7.11 -6.57
CA PHE A 6 -10.87 7.95 -6.33
C PHE A 6 -11.11 9.05 -5.27
N ASN A 7 -12.25 9.00 -4.58
CA ASN A 7 -12.48 9.85 -3.42
C ASN A 7 -11.47 9.49 -2.33
N LYS A 8 -10.77 10.50 -1.80
CA LYS A 8 -9.81 10.31 -0.72
C LYS A 8 -10.53 9.99 0.58
N GLN A 9 -9.98 9.07 1.37
CA GLN A 9 -10.44 8.81 2.73
C GLN A 9 -10.13 10.00 3.65
N SER A 10 -10.92 10.17 4.70
CA SER A 10 -10.69 11.18 5.74
C SER A 10 -9.43 10.85 6.56
N LEU A 11 -8.86 11.87 7.20
CA LEU A 11 -7.67 11.71 8.05
C LEU A 11 -7.91 10.74 9.22
N GLU A 12 -9.12 10.72 9.76
CA GLU A 12 -9.53 9.81 10.85
C GLU A 12 -9.43 8.32 10.46
N ASN A 13 -9.57 8.00 9.18
CA ASN A 13 -9.56 6.64 8.66
C ASN A 13 -8.21 6.26 8.01
N THR A 14 -7.18 7.08 8.17
CA THR A 14 -5.88 6.88 7.51
C THR A 14 -4.74 6.96 8.51
N SER A 15 -3.82 5.98 8.48
CA SER A 15 -2.55 6.07 9.19
C SER A 15 -1.46 6.65 8.28
N TYR A 16 -0.78 7.70 8.76
CA TYR A 16 0.38 8.33 8.10
C TYR A 16 1.71 7.99 8.80
N THR A 17 1.73 6.99 9.67
CA THR A 17 2.95 6.57 10.39
C THR A 17 4.01 6.01 9.43
N LEU A 18 3.59 5.53 8.26
CA LEU A 18 4.46 4.96 7.23
C LEU A 18 4.21 5.65 5.88
N GLU A 19 5.28 5.77 5.09
CA GLU A 19 5.26 6.43 3.79
C GLU A 19 4.27 5.79 2.79
N TYR A 20 3.95 6.54 1.74
CA TYR A 20 3.09 6.07 0.66
C TYR A 20 3.80 5.00 -0.16
N ASP A 21 3.25 3.79 -0.17
CA ASP A 21 3.85 2.65 -0.85
C ASP A 21 3.17 2.38 -2.19
N TYR A 22 3.84 2.75 -3.29
CA TYR A 22 3.40 2.46 -4.65
C TYR A 22 3.30 0.95 -4.95
N SER A 23 4.07 0.13 -4.22
CA SER A 23 4.11 -1.32 -4.37
C SER A 23 3.15 -2.04 -3.43
N SER A 24 2.35 -1.33 -2.63
CA SER A 24 1.32 -1.94 -1.79
C SER A 24 0.38 -2.81 -2.63
N ILE A 25 0.03 -3.99 -2.10
CA ILE A 25 -0.94 -4.90 -2.73
C ILE A 25 -2.32 -4.26 -2.87
N MET A 26 -2.60 -3.24 -2.05
CA MET A 26 -3.84 -2.45 -2.07
C MET A 26 -3.80 -1.34 -3.12
N HIS A 27 -2.63 -0.97 -3.66
CA HIS A 27 -2.52 0.10 -4.63
C HIS A 27 -3.16 -0.31 -5.98
N TYR A 28 -3.98 0.54 -6.58
CA TYR A 28 -4.53 0.30 -7.92
C TYR A 28 -3.45 0.42 -9.02
N GLY A 29 -3.62 -0.30 -10.12
CA GLY A 29 -2.75 -0.14 -11.30
C GLY A 29 -3.05 1.15 -12.07
N SER A 30 -2.12 1.58 -12.92
CA SER A 30 -2.21 2.86 -13.66
C SER A 30 -3.47 3.03 -14.50
N TYR A 31 -4.09 1.94 -14.96
CA TYR A 31 -5.24 1.97 -15.89
C TYR A 31 -6.57 1.54 -15.26
N TYR A 32 -6.61 1.33 -13.94
CA TYR A 32 -7.83 0.88 -13.26
C TYR A 32 -8.96 1.91 -13.42
N PHE A 33 -10.16 1.43 -13.74
CA PHE A 33 -11.36 2.25 -14.00
C PHE A 33 -11.21 3.26 -15.16
N SER A 34 -10.21 3.11 -16.03
CA SER A 34 -10.09 3.98 -17.19
C SER A 34 -11.21 3.72 -18.19
N LYS A 35 -11.81 4.79 -18.71
CA LYS A 35 -12.75 4.72 -19.84
C LYS A 35 -12.04 4.44 -21.17
N ASN A 36 -10.75 4.76 -21.25
CA ASN A 36 -9.93 4.52 -22.43
C ASN A 36 -8.72 3.69 -21.99
N PRO A 37 -8.61 2.40 -22.38
CA PRO A 37 -7.54 1.52 -21.96
C PRO A 37 -6.11 2.06 -22.20
N SER A 38 -5.93 2.99 -23.13
CA SER A 38 -4.64 3.60 -23.44
C SER A 38 -4.33 4.86 -22.60
N LYS A 39 -5.27 5.33 -21.77
CA LYS A 39 -5.08 6.50 -20.90
C LYS A 39 -5.03 6.08 -19.43
N PRO A 40 -3.93 6.34 -18.72
CA PRO A 40 -3.85 6.02 -17.29
C PRO A 40 -4.78 6.93 -16.48
N THR A 41 -5.35 6.37 -15.42
CA THR A 41 -6.11 7.07 -14.38
C THR A 41 -5.23 7.43 -13.18
N ILE A 42 -4.12 6.71 -12.98
CA ILE A 42 -3.12 6.98 -11.93
C ILE A 42 -1.73 7.04 -12.56
N THR A 43 -1.02 8.14 -12.33
CA THR A 43 0.37 8.33 -12.75
C THR A 43 1.22 8.55 -11.49
N PRO A 44 2.27 7.75 -11.25
CA PRO A 44 3.15 7.95 -10.11
C PRO A 44 3.95 9.24 -10.27
N THR A 45 4.23 9.93 -9.17
CA THR A 45 5.12 11.09 -9.17
C THR A 45 6.59 10.67 -9.03
N MET A 46 6.83 9.49 -8.45
CA MET A 46 8.16 8.87 -8.39
C MET A 46 8.49 8.20 -9.74
N PRO A 47 9.60 8.60 -10.40
CA PRO A 47 10.03 7.98 -11.65
C PRO A 47 10.31 6.49 -11.48
N GLY A 48 9.82 5.66 -12.40
CA GLY A 48 10.07 4.22 -12.41
C GLY A 48 9.24 3.40 -11.41
N ALA A 49 8.37 4.04 -10.62
CA ALA A 49 7.47 3.31 -9.72
C ALA A 49 6.48 2.43 -10.51
N VAL A 50 6.37 1.16 -10.09
CA VAL A 50 5.44 0.20 -10.68
C VAL A 50 4.19 0.14 -9.81
N LEU A 51 3.02 0.30 -10.43
CA LEU A 51 1.74 0.33 -9.74
C LEU A 51 0.95 -0.97 -9.95
N GLY A 52 0.16 -1.35 -8.95
CA GLY A 52 -0.86 -2.38 -9.12
C GLY A 52 -0.35 -3.82 -9.11
N GLN A 53 0.81 -4.07 -8.49
CA GLN A 53 1.29 -5.44 -8.30
C GLN A 53 0.29 -6.25 -7.45
N ARG A 54 0.15 -7.54 -7.75
CA ARG A 54 -0.73 -8.50 -7.03
C ARG A 54 -0.02 -9.81 -6.70
N LYS A 55 1.32 -9.78 -6.62
CA LYS A 55 2.15 -10.98 -6.40
C LYS A 55 2.23 -11.34 -4.92
N ALA A 56 2.48 -10.35 -4.06
CA ALA A 56 2.48 -10.51 -2.61
C ALA A 56 2.28 -9.16 -1.92
N MET A 57 2.15 -9.17 -0.60
CA MET A 57 2.20 -7.95 0.22
C MET A 57 3.58 -7.31 0.13
N SER A 58 3.62 -5.98 0.11
CA SER A 58 4.89 -5.28 0.32
C SER A 58 5.35 -5.39 1.76
N LYS A 59 6.61 -5.08 2.02
CA LYS A 59 7.11 -4.91 3.40
C LYS A 59 6.23 -3.93 4.21
N THR A 60 5.81 -2.83 3.60
CA THR A 60 4.98 -1.81 4.26
C THR A 60 3.59 -2.34 4.60
N ASP A 61 2.96 -3.10 3.71
CA ASP A 61 1.66 -3.74 3.99
C ASP A 61 1.77 -4.66 5.21
N CYS A 62 2.83 -5.48 5.26
CA CYS A 62 3.11 -6.39 6.36
C CYS A 62 3.26 -5.65 7.69
N LEU A 63 4.03 -4.55 7.70
CA LEU A 63 4.23 -3.74 8.90
C LEU A 63 2.94 -3.02 9.34
N LYS A 64 2.16 -2.46 8.41
CA LYS A 64 0.89 -1.77 8.71
C LYS A 64 -0.13 -2.69 9.38
N VAL A 65 -0.26 -3.93 8.90
CA VAL A 65 -1.18 -4.89 9.52
C VAL A 65 -0.69 -5.28 10.91
N ASN A 66 0.61 -5.52 11.10
CA ASN A 66 1.15 -5.84 12.42
C ASN A 66 0.99 -4.68 13.43
N GLU A 67 1.20 -3.44 12.98
CA GLU A 67 0.94 -2.24 13.79
C GLU A 67 -0.55 -2.13 14.16
N LEU A 68 -1.45 -2.27 13.18
CA LEU A 68 -2.90 -2.17 13.38
C LEU A 68 -3.44 -3.18 14.42
N TYR A 69 -2.85 -4.37 14.48
CA TYR A 69 -3.25 -5.44 15.39
C TYR A 69 -2.35 -5.56 16.64
N GLY A 70 -1.53 -4.56 16.95
CA GLY A 70 -0.74 -4.50 18.19
C GLY A 70 0.41 -5.52 18.27
N CYS A 71 0.76 -6.16 17.15
CA CYS A 71 1.84 -7.15 17.08
C CYS A 71 3.24 -6.53 17.23
N LEU A 72 3.31 -5.19 17.22
CA LEU A 72 4.54 -4.43 17.40
C LEU A 72 4.64 -3.76 18.79
N ASP A 73 3.64 -3.93 19.66
CA ASP A 73 3.59 -3.28 20.99
C ASP A 73 4.65 -3.85 21.95
N ASN A 74 5.03 -5.10 21.72
CA ASN A 74 6.06 -5.83 22.45
C ASN A 74 7.35 -5.87 21.63
N ALA A 75 8.48 -5.45 22.23
CA ALA A 75 9.77 -5.40 21.56
C ALA A 75 10.25 -6.74 20.96
N ALA A 76 9.99 -7.87 21.63
CA ALA A 76 10.40 -9.19 21.15
C ALA A 76 9.58 -9.62 19.92
N GLU A 77 8.26 -9.37 19.93
CA GLU A 77 7.38 -9.64 18.78
C GLU A 77 7.63 -8.68 17.63
N ALA A 78 7.83 -7.39 17.93
CA ALA A 78 8.16 -6.39 16.94
C ALA A 78 9.41 -6.81 16.14
N MET A 79 10.48 -7.21 16.82
CA MET A 79 11.71 -7.65 16.16
C MET A 79 11.48 -8.88 15.26
N ARG A 80 10.66 -9.83 15.71
CA ARG A 80 10.28 -10.98 14.88
C ARG A 80 9.56 -10.54 13.62
N TRP A 81 8.54 -9.69 13.74
CA TRP A 81 7.75 -9.24 12.61
C TRP A 81 8.53 -8.35 11.65
N TYR A 82 9.44 -7.50 12.13
CA TYR A 82 10.35 -6.75 11.26
C TYR A 82 11.18 -7.70 10.38
N ASN A 83 11.75 -8.76 10.96
CA ASN A 83 12.53 -9.74 10.19
C ASN A 83 11.66 -10.51 9.19
N VAL A 84 10.46 -10.91 9.59
CA VAL A 84 9.51 -11.59 8.70
C VAL A 84 9.12 -10.68 7.53
N CYS A 85 8.73 -9.44 7.80
CA CYS A 85 8.34 -8.48 6.76
C CYS A 85 9.51 -8.09 5.85
N ASN A 86 10.75 -8.04 6.36
CA ASN A 86 11.95 -7.81 5.55
C ASN A 86 12.29 -9.00 4.63
N THR A 87 11.98 -10.23 5.06
CA THR A 87 12.35 -11.44 4.32
C THR A 87 11.28 -11.85 3.31
N LEU A 88 10.00 -11.69 3.69
CA LEU A 88 8.86 -12.16 2.91
C LEU A 88 8.13 -11.03 2.17
N GLY A 89 8.34 -9.78 2.57
CA GLY A 89 7.82 -8.63 1.83
C GLY A 89 8.52 -8.51 0.49
N LEU A 90 7.75 -8.33 -0.59
CA LEU A 90 8.29 -7.97 -1.90
C LEU A 90 8.93 -6.60 -1.90
#